data_AF-A0AAW1JCC3-F1
#
_entry.id   AF-A0AAW1JCC3-F1
#
_cell.length_a   1.000
_cell.length_b   1.000
_cell.length_c   1.000
_cell.angle_alpha   90.00
_cell.angle_beta   90.00
_cell.angle_gamma   90.00
#
_symmetry.space_group_name_H-M   'P 1'
#
loop_
_entity.id
_entity.type
_entity.pdbx_description
1 polymer ?
#
loop_
_entity_poly.entity_id
_entity_poly.type
_entity_poly.pdbx_seq_one_letter_code
_entity_poly.pdbx_strand_id
1 'polypeptide(L)'
;MRIWHLAAHLTAQQQFGLTLPDWTKSVFPDKITNVAVSDFYLHTATKELRKIVLGNLLEKILNDIKAKIQNTSERKIHLYSAHDYNPAHILIFFNVMFNHIPNYGACIIFEVYDFGIKHGIKLKYKESKFVEFRYMTFANGSNTLDLDEFERMIRDLE
;
A
#
# COMPACT_ATOMS: atom_id res chain seq x y z
N MET A 1 1.53 -16.67 -6.56
CA MET A 1 1.60 -17.18 -7.96
C MET A 1 3.07 -17.35 -8.42
N ARG A 2 3.43 -18.36 -9.23
CA ARG A 2 4.84 -18.59 -9.66
C ARG A 2 5.48 -17.43 -10.45
N ILE A 3 4.67 -16.61 -11.10
CA ILE A 3 5.12 -15.47 -11.92
C ILE A 3 5.66 -14.33 -11.06
N TRP A 4 5.04 -14.05 -9.90
CA TRP A 4 5.53 -13.05 -8.95
C TRP A 4 6.95 -13.39 -8.48
N HIS A 5 7.20 -14.65 -8.10
CA HIS A 5 8.53 -15.09 -7.68
C HIS A 5 9.58 -14.91 -8.78
N LEU A 6 9.22 -15.23 -10.03
CA LEU A 6 10.14 -15.04 -11.15
C LEU A 6 10.45 -13.55 -11.39
N ALA A 7 9.43 -12.68 -11.34
CA ALA A 7 9.64 -11.24 -11.43
C ALA A 7 10.56 -10.73 -10.32
N ALA A 8 10.29 -11.12 -9.06
CA ALA A 8 11.09 -10.75 -7.90
C ALA A 8 12.55 -11.21 -8.03
N HIS A 9 12.79 -12.45 -8.46
CA HIS A 9 14.14 -12.98 -8.65
C HIS A 9 14.90 -12.27 -9.78
N LEU A 10 14.26 -11.97 -10.90
CA LEU A 10 14.89 -11.25 -12.02
C LEU A 10 15.22 -9.80 -11.62
N THR A 11 14.30 -9.13 -10.92
CA THR A 11 14.53 -7.79 -10.37
C THR A 11 15.70 -7.79 -9.40
N ALA A 12 15.78 -8.75 -8.48
CA ALA A 12 16.89 -8.86 -7.55
C ALA A 12 18.23 -9.04 -8.29
N GLN A 13 18.32 -10.01 -9.21
CA GLN A 13 19.53 -10.25 -9.99
C GLN A 13 20.00 -8.99 -10.75
N GLN A 14 19.08 -8.27 -11.41
CA GLN A 14 19.40 -7.03 -12.09
C GLN A 14 19.93 -5.96 -11.12
N GLN A 15 19.30 -5.79 -9.95
CA GLN A 15 19.71 -4.82 -8.93
C GLN A 15 21.07 -5.14 -8.29
N PHE A 16 21.45 -6.42 -8.25
CA PHE A 16 22.80 -6.86 -7.84
C PHE A 16 23.84 -6.74 -8.97
N GLY A 17 23.47 -6.23 -10.15
CA GLY A 17 24.38 -6.08 -11.29
C GLY A 17 24.70 -7.39 -12.00
N LEU A 18 23.91 -8.45 -11.78
CA LEU A 18 24.09 -9.72 -12.47
C LEU A 18 23.52 -9.65 -13.89
N THR A 19 24.17 -10.35 -14.82
CA THR A 19 23.68 -10.47 -16.19
C THR A 19 22.50 -11.45 -16.22
N LEU A 20 21.33 -10.98 -16.66
CA LEU A 20 20.16 -11.84 -16.83
C LEU A 20 20.31 -12.74 -18.06
N PRO A 21 19.80 -13.99 -18.03
CA PRO A 21 19.81 -14.87 -19.19
C PRO A 21 19.07 -14.29 -20.41
N ASP A 22 19.51 -14.62 -21.63
CA ASP A 22 18.98 -14.03 -22.87
C ASP A 22 17.47 -14.17 -23.06
N TRP A 23 16.88 -15.29 -22.63
CA TRP A 23 15.44 -15.54 -22.76
C TRP A 23 14.60 -14.47 -22.04
N THR A 24 15.14 -13.84 -20.98
CA THR A 24 14.43 -12.84 -20.16
C THR A 24 14.17 -11.55 -20.92
N LYS A 25 14.96 -11.21 -21.94
CA LYS A 25 14.83 -9.98 -22.75
C LYS A 25 13.46 -9.83 -23.40
N SER A 26 12.78 -10.96 -23.66
CA SER A 26 11.47 -10.98 -24.31
C SER A 26 10.28 -10.71 -23.36
N VAL A 27 10.51 -10.77 -22.03
CA VAL A 27 9.47 -10.74 -21.00
C VAL A 27 9.73 -9.77 -19.83
N PHE A 28 10.98 -9.51 -19.50
CA PHE A 28 11.38 -8.64 -18.39
C PHE A 28 11.84 -7.28 -18.93
N PRO A 29 11.51 -6.15 -18.28
CA PRO A 29 10.73 -6.06 -17.04
C PRO A 29 9.21 -6.02 -17.24
N ASP A 30 8.71 -5.54 -18.38
CA ASP A 30 7.32 -5.06 -18.48
C ASP A 30 6.27 -6.18 -18.48
N LYS A 31 6.40 -7.19 -19.36
CA LYS A 31 5.36 -8.22 -19.51
C LYS A 31 5.19 -9.02 -18.23
N ILE A 32 6.31 -9.40 -17.60
CA ILE A 32 6.27 -10.17 -16.37
C ILE A 32 5.74 -9.34 -15.20
N THR A 33 6.08 -8.04 -15.13
CA THR A 33 5.53 -7.12 -14.12
C THR A 33 4.02 -7.00 -14.25
N ASN A 34 3.50 -6.80 -15.47
CA ASN A 34 2.06 -6.67 -15.71
C ASN A 34 1.27 -7.88 -15.23
N VAL A 35 1.83 -9.08 -15.36
CA VAL A 35 1.17 -10.31 -14.87
C VAL A 35 1.40 -10.51 -13.38
N ALA A 36 2.58 -10.17 -12.86
CA ALA A 36 2.91 -10.30 -11.44
C ALA A 36 2.06 -9.37 -10.56
N VAL A 37 1.72 -8.17 -11.03
CA VAL A 37 0.85 -7.22 -10.31
C VAL A 37 -0.54 -7.80 -10.05
N SER A 38 -1.04 -8.70 -10.91
CA SER A 38 -2.32 -9.39 -10.70
C SER A 38 -2.34 -10.25 -9.42
N ASP A 39 -1.18 -10.64 -8.87
CA ASP A 39 -1.12 -11.37 -7.60
C ASP A 39 -1.69 -10.54 -6.44
N PHE A 40 -1.41 -9.23 -6.41
CA PHE A 40 -1.96 -8.31 -5.39
C PHE A 40 -3.48 -8.19 -5.49
N TYR A 41 -4.00 -8.12 -6.72
CA TYR A 41 -5.45 -8.09 -6.95
C TYR A 41 -6.11 -9.42 -6.61
N LEU A 42 -5.45 -10.55 -6.88
CA LEU A 42 -5.96 -11.87 -6.53
C LEU A 42 -6.09 -12.04 -5.01
N HIS A 43 -5.09 -11.60 -4.24
CA HIS A 43 -5.13 -11.61 -2.78
C HIS A 43 -6.17 -10.65 -2.17
N THR A 44 -6.73 -9.75 -2.97
CA THR A 44 -7.74 -8.77 -2.54
C THR A 44 -9.04 -8.89 -3.34
N ALA A 45 -9.24 -10.02 -4.03
CA ALA A 45 -10.32 -10.17 -5.00
C ALA A 45 -11.72 -10.14 -4.37
N THR A 46 -11.86 -10.67 -3.16
CA THR A 46 -13.13 -10.67 -2.42
C THR A 46 -13.04 -9.85 -1.14
N LYS A 47 -14.20 -9.50 -0.57
CA LYS A 47 -14.27 -8.78 0.71
C LYS A 47 -13.60 -9.60 1.82
N GLU A 48 -13.83 -10.91 1.86
CA GLU A 48 -13.25 -11.83 2.85
C GLU A 48 -11.73 -11.87 2.74
N LEU A 49 -11.20 -11.92 1.51
CA LEU A 49 -9.75 -11.88 1.29
C LEU A 49 -9.16 -10.54 1.74
N ARG A 50 -9.80 -9.41 1.40
CA ARG A 50 -9.36 -8.08 1.89
C ARG A 50 -9.37 -8.01 3.42
N LYS A 51 -10.41 -8.54 4.06
CA LYS A 51 -10.50 -8.63 5.53
C LYS A 51 -9.32 -9.41 6.11
N ILE A 52 -9.02 -10.57 5.55
CA ILE A 52 -7.91 -11.43 6.02
C ILE A 52 -6.55 -10.74 5.85
N VAL A 53 -6.30 -10.12 4.69
CA VAL A 53 -4.97 -9.59 4.36
C VAL A 53 -4.70 -8.17 4.90
N LEU A 54 -5.74 -7.36 5.12
CA LEU A 54 -5.61 -5.96 5.58
C LEU A 54 -6.35 -5.62 6.86
N GLY A 55 -7.44 -6.32 7.19
CA GLY A 55 -8.37 -5.91 8.25
C GLY A 55 -7.68 -5.57 9.56
N ASN A 56 -6.90 -6.51 10.09
CA ASN A 56 -6.16 -6.32 11.35
C ASN A 56 -5.19 -5.12 11.31
N LEU A 57 -4.51 -4.89 10.19
CA LEU A 57 -3.57 -3.77 10.06
C LEU A 57 -4.32 -2.43 10.01
N LEU A 58 -5.39 -2.35 9.22
CA LEU A 58 -6.20 -1.14 9.09
C LEU A 58 -6.92 -0.80 10.41
N GLU A 59 -7.46 -1.80 11.09
CA GLU A 59 -8.07 -1.65 12.42
C GLU A 59 -7.04 -1.15 13.44
N LYS A 60 -5.83 -1.72 13.44
CA LYS A 60 -4.74 -1.27 14.31
C LYS A 60 -4.36 0.19 14.05
N ILE A 61 -4.26 0.59 12.78
CA ILE A 61 -3.99 1.98 12.38
C ILE A 61 -5.13 2.89 12.86
N LEU A 62 -6.39 2.53 12.62
CA LEU A 62 -7.55 3.31 13.07
C LEU A 62 -7.56 3.49 14.59
N ASN A 63 -7.27 2.43 15.34
CA ASN A 63 -7.23 2.48 16.79
C ASN A 63 -6.12 3.40 17.31
N ASP A 64 -4.94 3.41 16.69
CA ASP A 64 -3.87 4.35 17.04
C ASP A 64 -4.26 5.80 16.75
N ILE A 65 -4.91 6.04 15.61
CA ILE A 65 -5.42 7.37 15.24
C ILE A 65 -6.43 7.86 16.28
N LYS A 66 -7.41 7.01 16.64
CA LYS A 66 -8.41 7.34 17.67
C LYS A 66 -7.77 7.61 19.03
N ALA A 67 -6.82 6.78 19.45
CA ALA A 67 -6.11 6.98 20.72
C ALA A 67 -5.35 8.32 20.73
N LYS A 68 -4.78 8.72 19.59
CA LYS A 68 -4.13 10.02 19.47
C LYS A 68 -5.13 11.19 19.58
N ILE A 69 -6.27 11.10 18.87
CA ILE A 69 -7.32 12.13 18.87
C ILE A 69 -7.95 12.29 20.27
N GLN A 70 -8.17 11.17 20.97
CA GLN A 70 -8.73 11.16 22.32
C GLN A 70 -7.71 11.56 23.41
N ASN A 71 -6.47 11.91 23.03
CA ASN A 71 -5.37 12.20 23.94
C ASN A 71 -5.07 11.06 24.94
N THR A 72 -5.39 9.81 24.59
CA THR A 72 -5.04 8.61 25.38
C THR A 72 -3.68 8.03 24.98
N SER A 73 -3.07 8.54 23.90
CA SER A 73 -1.72 8.22 23.46
C SER A 73 -0.93 9.49 23.13
N GLU A 74 0.27 9.60 23.70
CA GLU A 74 1.21 10.68 23.36
C GLU A 74 2.02 10.39 22.09
N ARG A 75 1.97 9.14 21.57
CA ARG A 75 2.74 8.73 20.40
C ARG A 75 2.38 9.57 19.17
N LYS A 76 3.40 10.15 18.54
CA LYS A 76 3.26 10.97 17.33
C LYS A 76 3.45 10.18 16.04
N ILE A 77 4.19 9.08 16.09
CA ILE A 77 4.54 8.25 14.93
C ILE A 77 4.44 6.78 15.33
N HIS A 78 3.82 5.99 14.45
CA HIS A 78 3.80 4.53 14.52
C HIS A 78 4.48 4.00 13.25
N LEU A 79 5.45 3.09 13.41
CA LEU A 79 6.21 2.51 12.31
C LEU A 79 5.88 1.03 12.19
N TYR A 80 5.44 0.64 10.99
CA TYR A 80 5.08 -0.74 10.66
C TYR A 80 6.04 -1.24 9.59
N SER A 81 6.99 -2.10 9.98
CA SER A 81 7.84 -2.79 9.02
C SER A 81 7.06 -3.95 8.40
N ALA A 82 6.96 -3.95 7.08
CA ALA A 82 6.06 -4.84 6.35
C ALA A 82 6.68 -5.31 5.03
N HIS A 83 5.92 -6.07 4.25
CA HIS A 83 6.33 -6.56 2.93
C HIS A 83 5.69 -5.74 1.82
N ASP A 84 6.17 -5.90 0.59
CA ASP A 84 5.66 -5.29 -0.65
C ASP A 84 4.15 -5.48 -0.88
N TYR A 85 3.60 -6.61 -0.41
CA TYR A 85 2.16 -6.86 -0.40
C TYR A 85 1.38 -5.82 0.42
N ASN A 86 1.89 -5.37 1.56
CA ASN A 86 1.16 -4.46 2.45
C ASN A 86 0.86 -3.10 1.81
N PRO A 87 1.84 -2.34 1.27
CA PRO A 87 1.53 -1.10 0.60
C PRO A 87 0.70 -1.34 -0.67
N ALA A 88 0.97 -2.40 -1.46
CA ALA A 88 0.14 -2.72 -2.63
C ALA A 88 -1.33 -2.92 -2.24
N HIS A 89 -1.60 -3.74 -1.22
CA HIS A 89 -2.95 -4.01 -0.76
C HIS A 89 -3.62 -2.74 -0.20
N ILE A 90 -2.90 -1.90 0.56
CA ILE A 90 -3.45 -0.61 1.05
C ILE A 90 -3.82 0.30 -0.13
N LEU A 91 -2.98 0.39 -1.16
CA LEU A 91 -3.29 1.18 -2.36
C LEU A 91 -4.52 0.62 -3.10
N ILE A 92 -4.67 -0.72 -3.14
CA ILE A 92 -5.87 -1.36 -3.71
C ILE A 92 -7.12 -1.07 -2.87
N PHE A 93 -7.01 -1.10 -1.54
CA PHE A 93 -8.11 -0.79 -0.63
C PHE A 93 -8.66 0.63 -0.85
N PHE A 94 -7.78 1.60 -1.04
CA PHE A 94 -8.17 2.98 -1.37
C PHE A 94 -8.49 3.21 -2.85
N ASN A 95 -8.40 2.18 -3.69
CA ASN A 95 -8.58 2.27 -5.14
C ASN A 95 -7.66 3.29 -5.82
N VAL A 96 -6.40 3.36 -5.36
CA VAL A 96 -5.36 4.27 -5.88
C VAL A 96 -4.11 3.51 -6.37
N MET A 97 -4.19 2.19 -6.44
CA MET A 97 -3.13 1.34 -7.01
C MET A 97 -3.01 1.58 -8.51
N PHE A 98 -1.78 1.62 -9.00
CA PHE A 98 -1.42 1.68 -10.40
C PHE A 98 -0.49 0.50 -10.72
N ASN A 99 -0.32 0.19 -12.00
CA ASN A 99 0.36 -1.02 -12.44
C ASN A 99 1.88 -1.00 -12.16
N HIS A 100 2.26 -1.42 -10.95
CA HIS A 100 3.65 -1.51 -10.51
C HIS A 100 3.77 -2.49 -9.32
N ILE A 101 4.99 -2.93 -9.05
CA ILE A 101 5.34 -3.66 -7.83
C ILE A 101 6.04 -2.67 -6.88
N PRO A 102 5.61 -2.53 -5.61
CA PRO A 102 6.32 -1.71 -4.64
C PRO A 102 7.79 -2.16 -4.50
N ASN A 103 8.72 -1.24 -4.74
CA ASN A 103 10.15 -1.56 -4.71
C ASN A 103 10.71 -1.55 -3.28
N TYR A 104 11.97 -1.97 -3.11
CA TYR A 104 12.66 -1.83 -1.84
C TYR A 104 12.64 -0.38 -1.33
N GLY A 105 12.26 -0.24 -0.06
CA GLY A 105 12.08 1.05 0.59
C GLY A 105 10.77 1.77 0.23
N ALA A 106 9.84 1.10 -0.46
CA ALA A 106 8.50 1.62 -0.63
C ALA A 106 7.80 1.79 0.72
N CYS A 107 7.03 2.86 0.87
CA CYS A 107 6.41 3.24 2.14
C CYS A 107 5.08 3.96 1.89
N ILE A 108 4.10 3.65 2.73
CA ILE A 108 2.86 4.42 2.87
C ILE A 108 2.89 5.16 4.19
N ILE A 109 2.50 6.44 4.16
CA ILE A 109 2.31 7.25 5.35
C ILE A 109 0.84 7.66 5.43
N PHE A 110 0.24 7.37 6.57
CA PHE A 110 -1.05 7.91 6.98
C PHE A 110 -0.79 9.17 7.81
N GLU A 111 -1.16 10.33 7.29
CA GLU A 111 -1.07 11.60 8.00
C GLU A 111 -2.46 11.98 8.52
N VAL A 112 -2.58 12.14 9.84
CA VAL A 112 -3.83 12.59 10.48
C VAL A 112 -3.81 14.11 10.58
N TYR A 113 -4.86 14.75 10.08
CA TYR A 113 -5.07 16.19 10.12
C TYR A 113 -6.26 16.51 11.02
N ASP A 114 -6.09 17.53 11.85
CA ASP A 114 -7.14 18.12 12.67
C ASP A 114 -7.64 19.41 12.00
N PHE A 115 -8.93 19.47 11.71
CA PHE A 115 -9.63 20.63 11.15
C PHE A 115 -10.61 21.25 12.17
N GLY A 116 -10.33 21.10 13.45
CA GLY A 116 -11.14 21.57 14.58
C GLY A 116 -12.23 20.58 14.95
N ILE A 117 -13.37 20.64 14.28
CA ILE A 117 -14.51 19.75 14.59
C ILE A 117 -14.33 18.38 13.93
N LYS A 118 -13.59 18.31 12.82
CA LYS A 118 -13.41 17.11 12.02
C LYS A 118 -11.94 16.74 11.90
N HIS A 119 -11.71 15.44 11.77
CA HIS A 119 -10.40 14.88 11.49
C HIS A 119 -10.40 14.27 10.09
N GLY A 120 -9.26 14.35 9.42
CA GLY A 120 -9.07 13.74 8.10
C GLY A 120 -7.74 13.01 7.99
N ILE A 121 -7.65 12.13 7.02
CA ILE A 121 -6.46 11.35 6.70
C ILE A 121 -5.98 11.73 5.31
N LYS A 122 -4.69 11.98 5.17
CA LYS A 122 -4.01 12.01 3.88
C LYS A 122 -3.11 10.80 3.73
N LEU A 123 -3.10 10.23 2.53
CA LEU A 123 -2.26 9.10 2.18
C LEU A 123 -1.09 9.59 1.34
N LYS A 124 0.14 9.42 1.84
CA LYS A 124 1.36 9.58 1.02
C LYS A 124 1.92 8.23 0.64
N TYR A 125 2.44 8.13 -0.56
CA TYR A 125 3.13 6.96 -1.05
C TYR A 125 4.50 7.32 -1.60
N LYS A 126 5.50 6.50 -1.27
CA LYS A 126 6.83 6.49 -1.87
C LYS A 126 7.06 5.13 -2.49
N GLU A 127 7.30 5.11 -3.79
CA GLU A 127 7.39 3.88 -4.60
C GLU A 127 8.71 3.12 -4.41
N SER A 128 9.78 3.84 -4.10
CA SER A 128 11.13 3.29 -3.91
C SER A 128 12.01 4.29 -3.18
N LYS A 129 13.21 3.85 -2.76
CA LYS A 129 14.23 4.75 -2.18
C LYS A 129 14.67 5.92 -3.10
N PHE A 130 14.43 5.81 -4.41
CA PHE A 130 14.87 6.78 -5.42
C PHE A 130 13.77 7.76 -5.86
N VAL A 131 12.53 7.58 -5.41
CA VAL A 131 11.39 8.39 -5.80
C VAL A 131 10.91 9.20 -4.60
N GLU A 132 10.54 10.46 -4.81
CA GLU A 132 9.99 11.31 -3.76
C GLU A 132 8.59 10.87 -3.33
N PHE A 133 8.18 11.30 -2.13
CA PHE A 133 6.81 11.06 -1.67
C PHE A 133 5.81 11.83 -2.54
N ARG A 134 4.66 11.20 -2.80
CA ARG A 134 3.51 11.87 -3.39
C ARG A 134 2.25 11.65 -2.58
N TYR A 135 1.40 12.67 -2.54
CA TYR A 135 0.04 12.52 -2.04
C TYR A 135 -0.79 11.71 -3.04
N MET A 136 -1.57 10.78 -2.52
CA MET A 136 -2.54 10.03 -3.32
C MET A 136 -3.85 10.82 -3.37
N THR A 137 -4.54 10.75 -4.51
CA THR A 137 -5.85 11.35 -4.72
C THR A 137 -6.91 10.27 -4.62
N PHE A 138 -7.87 10.42 -3.72
CA PHE A 138 -8.98 9.48 -3.55
C PHE A 138 -9.98 9.61 -4.70
N ALA A 139 -10.92 8.66 -4.80
CA ALA A 139 -11.90 8.59 -5.90
C ALA A 139 -12.76 9.86 -6.06
N ASN A 140 -12.96 10.63 -4.97
CA ASN A 140 -13.68 11.90 -4.98
C ASN A 140 -12.85 13.10 -5.47
N GLY A 141 -11.60 12.89 -5.90
CA GLY A 141 -10.67 13.94 -6.33
C GLY A 141 -9.97 14.68 -5.19
N SER A 142 -10.29 14.37 -3.93
CA SER A 142 -9.64 14.95 -2.75
C SER A 142 -8.34 14.23 -2.42
N ASN A 143 -7.39 14.94 -1.81
CA ASN A 143 -6.20 14.37 -1.16
C ASN A 143 -6.43 14.08 0.33
N THR A 144 -7.63 14.36 0.83
CA THR A 144 -8.04 14.19 2.23
C THR A 144 -9.30 13.34 2.28
N LEU A 145 -9.26 12.29 3.09
CA LEU A 145 -10.38 11.41 3.41
C LEU A 145 -10.90 11.76 4.80
N ASP A 146 -12.21 11.87 4.98
CA ASP A 146 -12.80 12.08 6.30
C ASP A 146 -12.55 10.85 7.19
N LEU A 147 -12.24 11.05 8.48
CA LEU A 147 -11.94 9.95 9.39
C LEU A 147 -13.15 9.00 9.57
N ASP A 148 -14.38 9.54 9.57
CA ASP A 148 -15.59 8.73 9.69
C ASP A 148 -15.80 7.89 8.42
N GLU A 149 -15.42 8.43 7.25
CA GLU A 149 -15.43 7.68 5.99
C GLU A 149 -14.38 6.55 6.02
N PHE A 150 -13.17 6.82 6.51
CA PHE A 150 -12.15 5.78 6.67
C PHE A 150 -12.60 4.66 7.62
N GLU A 151 -13.20 5.01 8.76
CA GLU A 151 -13.75 4.03 9.69
C GLU A 151 -14.85 3.18 9.05
N ARG A 152 -15.76 3.82 8.30
CA ARG A 152 -16.80 3.09 7.56
C ARG A 152 -16.20 2.12 6.53
N MET A 153 -15.21 2.54 5.75
CA MET A 153 -14.53 1.67 4.79
C MET A 153 -13.90 0.44 5.46
N ILE A 154 -13.36 0.58 6.67
CA ILE A 154 -12.81 -0.55 7.44
C ILE A 154 -13.93 -1.48 7.92
N ARG A 155 -15.01 -0.93 8.48
CA ARG A 155 -16.20 -1.72 8.90
C ARG A 155 -16.84 -2.46 7.73
N ASP A 156 -16.80 -1.87 6.53
CA ASP A 156 -17.28 -2.51 5.31
C ASP A 156 -16.41 -3.70 4.88
N LEU A 157 -15.22 -3.90 5.46
CA LEU A 157 -14.44 -5.14 5.32
C LEU A 157 -14.89 -6.22 6.30
N GLU A 158 -15.56 -5.88 7.40
CA GLU A 158 -16.01 -6.83 8.43
C GLU A 158 -17.25 -7.63 8.00
#